data_AF-A0A3S4J7T3-F1
#
_entry.id   AF-A0A3S4J7T3-F1
#
_cell.length_a   1.000
_cell.length_b   1.000
_cell.length_c   1.000
_cell.angle_alpha   90.00
_cell.angle_beta   90.00
_cell.angle_gamma   90.00
#
_symmetry.space_group_name_H-M   'P 1'
#
loop_
_entity.id
_entity.type
_entity.pdbx_description
1 polymer ?
#
loop_
_entity_poly.entity_id
_entity_poly.type
_entity_poly.pdbx_seq_one_letter_code
_entity_poly.pdbx_strand_id
1 'polypeptide(L)'
;MRCCLPIAPPHESGLQRFFFELKALACASQRDRFQVHNPHENDAIMILRIMDQNEENELLRITQNTDTFSCEVMGKVYFLMKDRPDILKSHPQMTAMINRRYSDIADYPFPSTLCLNLAGAPTLSVPLDNIEGYLYSEWRKGHLDEWKTQEKVTYLAAKIQSGIEKTTRILQHANISESTQQNAFLENNGDVWIKTA
;
A
#
# COMPACT_ATOMS: atom_id res chain seq x y z
N MET A 1 0.83 8.58 -21.41
CA MET A 1 1.64 9.24 -20.36
C MET A 1 0.78 10.30 -19.68
N ARG A 2 0.38 10.11 -18.41
CA ARG A 2 -0.16 11.20 -17.58
C ARG A 2 1.03 11.81 -16.84
N CYS A 3 1.61 12.87 -17.40
CA CYS A 3 2.83 13.52 -16.89
C CYS A 3 2.57 14.58 -15.79
N CYS A 4 1.33 14.70 -15.30
CA CYS A 4 0.99 15.68 -14.26
C CYS A 4 0.25 14.97 -13.12
N LEU A 5 0.46 15.45 -11.89
CA LEU A 5 -0.39 15.12 -10.75
C LEU A 5 -1.87 15.18 -11.19
N PRO A 6 -2.70 14.17 -10.85
CA PRO A 6 -4.05 14.10 -11.39
C PRO A 6 -4.86 15.37 -11.05
N ILE A 7 -5.75 15.76 -11.96
CA ILE A 7 -6.60 16.97 -11.85
C ILE A 7 -7.49 16.92 -10.58
N ALA A 8 -7.78 15.73 -10.07
CA ALA A 8 -8.38 15.52 -8.76
C ALA A 8 -7.33 14.92 -7.80
N PRO A 9 -7.32 15.32 -6.51
CA PRO A 9 -6.39 14.75 -5.54
C PRO A 9 -6.57 13.23 -5.50
N PRO A 10 -5.53 12.45 -5.81
CA PRO A 10 -5.59 11.00 -5.69
C PRO A 10 -5.78 10.58 -4.22
N HIS A 11 -6.39 9.42 -3.98
CA HIS A 11 -6.38 8.76 -2.67
C HIS A 11 -4.93 8.55 -2.21
N GLU A 12 -4.68 8.49 -0.89
CA GLU A 12 -3.33 8.35 -0.30
C GLU A 12 -2.50 7.25 -0.97
N SER A 13 -3.10 6.07 -1.15
CA SER A 13 -2.46 4.92 -1.82
C SER A 13 -2.13 5.16 -3.30
N GLY A 14 -2.87 6.05 -3.97
CA GLY A 14 -2.60 6.45 -5.36
C GLY A 14 -1.35 7.33 -5.48
N LEU A 15 -1.08 8.21 -4.50
CA LEU A 15 0.13 9.03 -4.47
C LEU A 15 1.38 8.19 -4.25
N GLN A 16 1.31 7.29 -3.27
CA GLN A 16 2.40 6.39 -2.97
C GLN A 16 2.74 5.55 -4.20
N ARG A 17 1.73 4.94 -4.83
CA ARG A 17 1.90 4.20 -6.07
C ARG A 17 2.55 5.05 -7.18
N PHE A 18 2.07 6.28 -7.39
CA PHE A 18 2.64 7.19 -8.38
C PHE A 18 4.12 7.50 -8.12
N PHE A 19 4.51 7.72 -6.87
CA PHE A 19 5.91 7.96 -6.51
C PHE A 19 6.82 6.79 -6.90
N PHE A 20 6.42 5.56 -6.59
CA PHE A 20 7.20 4.37 -6.92
C PHE A 20 7.16 4.02 -8.42
N GLU A 21 6.06 4.31 -9.12
CA GLU A 21 6.02 4.23 -10.58
C GLU A 21 7.01 5.21 -11.23
N LEU A 22 7.13 6.44 -10.71
CA LEU A 22 8.17 7.38 -11.16
C LEU A 22 9.58 6.87 -10.87
N LYS A 23 9.83 6.34 -9.66
CA LYS A 23 11.14 5.75 -9.28
C LYS A 23 11.53 4.60 -10.21
N ALA A 24 10.57 3.74 -10.56
CA ALA A 24 10.80 2.61 -11.46
C ALA A 24 11.18 3.06 -12.89
N LEU A 25 10.55 4.14 -13.37
CA LEU A 25 10.83 4.76 -14.67
C LEU A 25 12.15 5.56 -14.72
N ALA A 26 12.66 5.98 -13.57
CA ALA A 26 13.93 6.71 -13.48
C ALA A 26 15.12 5.81 -13.83
N CYS A 27 16.13 6.40 -14.47
CA CYS A 27 17.42 5.77 -14.69
C CYS A 27 18.06 5.37 -13.35
N ALA A 28 18.82 4.27 -13.33
CA ALA A 28 19.46 3.76 -12.11
C ALA A 28 20.29 4.84 -11.38
N SER A 29 20.96 5.73 -12.12
CA SER A 29 21.76 6.85 -11.61
C SER A 29 20.95 8.00 -11.01
N GLN A 30 19.63 7.90 -10.98
CA GLN A 30 18.72 8.93 -10.45
C GLN A 30 17.78 8.37 -9.38
N ARG A 31 17.84 7.06 -9.09
CA ARG A 31 16.92 6.39 -8.15
C ARG A 31 17.22 6.71 -6.69
N ASP A 32 18.47 7.03 -6.38
CA ASP A 32 18.93 7.53 -5.07
C ASP A 32 18.24 8.84 -4.67
N ARG A 33 17.86 9.67 -5.65
CA ARG A 33 17.11 10.91 -5.42
C ARG A 33 15.68 10.68 -4.94
N PHE A 34 15.13 9.47 -5.09
CA PHE A 34 13.80 9.09 -4.58
C PHE A 34 13.94 8.52 -3.17
N GLN A 35 13.79 9.40 -2.19
CA GLN A 35 14.01 9.07 -0.78
C GLN A 35 12.68 8.91 -0.05
N VAL A 36 12.63 7.93 0.86
CA VAL A 36 11.49 7.72 1.77
C VAL A 36 12.01 7.58 3.18
N HIS A 37 11.43 8.32 4.13
CA HIS A 37 11.83 8.22 5.53
C HIS A 37 10.69 8.61 6.48
N ASN A 38 10.82 8.18 7.73
CA ASN A 38 9.98 8.60 8.85
C ASN A 38 10.79 9.58 9.70
N PRO A 39 10.37 10.85 9.85
CA PRO A 39 11.07 11.84 10.67
C PRO A 39 11.28 11.36 12.09
N HIS A 40 12.52 11.40 12.59
CA HIS A 40 12.86 10.95 13.95
C HIS A 40 12.39 9.52 14.25
N GLU A 41 12.32 8.65 13.23
CA GLU A 41 11.80 7.28 13.34
C GLU A 41 10.33 7.21 13.79
N ASN A 42 9.59 8.31 13.63
CA ASN A 42 8.18 8.38 14.00
C ASN A 42 7.29 7.79 12.90
N ASP A 43 6.81 6.59 13.16
CA ASP A 43 5.87 5.84 12.31
C ASP A 43 4.55 6.57 11.98
N ALA A 44 4.16 7.56 12.79
CA ALA A 44 2.95 8.34 12.52
C ALA A 44 3.06 9.26 11.30
N ILE A 45 4.29 9.48 10.80
CA ILE A 45 4.58 10.37 9.67
C ILE A 45 5.53 9.66 8.71
N MET A 46 5.17 9.63 7.44
CA MET A 46 6.05 9.16 6.37
C MET A 46 6.19 10.24 5.31
N ILE A 47 7.43 10.48 4.88
CA ILE A 47 7.74 11.44 3.81
C ILE A 47 8.33 10.68 2.63
N LEU A 48 7.77 10.93 1.44
CA LEU A 48 8.35 10.54 0.17
C LEU A 48 8.79 11.81 -0.55
N ARG A 49 10.03 11.87 -1.01
CA ARG A 49 10.57 13.08 -1.66
C ARG A 49 11.49 12.77 -2.83
N ILE A 50 11.54 13.72 -3.76
CA ILE A 50 12.48 13.72 -4.88
C ILE A 50 13.43 14.90 -4.68
N MET A 51 14.70 14.60 -4.45
CA MET A 51 15.75 15.62 -4.28
C MET A 51 16.22 16.17 -5.62
N ASP A 52 16.78 17.38 -5.65
CA ASP A 52 17.58 17.87 -6.78
C ASP A 52 18.91 17.09 -6.93
N GLN A 53 19.76 17.49 -7.88
CA GLN A 53 21.03 16.78 -8.13
C GLN A 53 22.07 17.02 -7.02
N ASN A 54 21.96 18.10 -6.27
CA ASN A 54 22.90 18.51 -5.22
C ASN A 54 22.37 18.18 -3.82
N GLU A 55 21.20 17.55 -3.73
CA GLU A 55 20.43 17.33 -2.49
C GLU A 55 20.10 18.63 -1.71
N GLU A 56 20.07 19.78 -2.38
CA GLU A 56 19.82 21.08 -1.75
C GLU A 56 18.33 21.38 -1.64
N ASN A 57 17.53 20.98 -2.64
CA ASN A 57 16.11 21.27 -2.71
C ASN A 57 15.25 20.02 -2.92
N GLU A 58 14.06 20.04 -2.33
CA GLU A 58 13.01 19.04 -2.58
C GLU A 58 12.17 19.48 -3.79
N LEU A 59 12.30 18.76 -4.90
CA LEU A 59 11.51 18.99 -6.12
C LEU A 59 10.06 18.59 -5.93
N LEU A 60 9.85 17.47 -5.23
CA LEU A 60 8.56 16.92 -4.85
C LEU A 60 8.66 16.45 -3.41
N ARG A 61 7.65 16.77 -2.60
CA ARG A 61 7.49 16.24 -1.24
C ARG A 61 6.07 15.76 -1.06
N ILE A 62 5.91 14.54 -0.57
CA ILE A 62 4.64 13.95 -0.18
C ILE A 62 4.76 13.64 1.30
N THR A 63 3.88 14.20 2.12
CA THR A 63 3.83 13.92 3.56
C THR A 63 2.54 13.17 3.85
N GLN A 64 2.66 12.01 4.49
CA GLN A 64 1.56 11.16 4.91
C GLN A 64 1.56 11.11 6.44
N ASN A 65 0.51 11.67 7.03
CA ASN A 65 0.23 11.58 8.46
C ASN A 65 -0.89 10.57 8.70
N THR A 66 -1.27 10.43 9.96
CA THR A 66 -2.33 9.53 10.42
C THR A 66 -3.72 9.82 9.83
N ASP A 67 -4.07 11.09 9.63
CA ASP A 67 -5.39 11.49 9.12
C ASP A 67 -5.34 12.48 7.95
N THR A 68 -4.14 12.81 7.47
CA THR A 68 -3.95 13.76 6.37
C THR A 68 -2.80 13.35 5.49
N PHE A 69 -2.86 13.73 4.22
CA PHE A 69 -1.70 13.69 3.35
C PHE A 69 -1.62 14.97 2.52
N SER A 70 -0.40 15.40 2.23
CA SER A 70 -0.11 16.60 1.43
C SER A 70 0.89 16.30 0.34
N CYS A 71 0.90 17.16 -0.67
CA CYS A 71 1.94 17.18 -1.69
C CYS A 71 2.40 18.61 -1.93
N GLU A 72 3.72 18.79 -1.98
CA GLU A 72 4.39 20.02 -2.34
C GLU A 72 5.23 19.81 -3.60
N VAL A 73 5.22 20.80 -4.48
CA VAL A 73 6.03 20.83 -5.70
C VAL A 73 6.86 22.11 -5.66
N MET A 74 8.18 21.97 -5.70
CA MET A 74 9.12 23.10 -5.57
C MET A 74 8.83 23.97 -4.32
N GLY A 75 8.57 23.32 -3.18
CA GLY A 75 8.23 23.98 -1.91
C GLY A 75 6.85 24.67 -1.86
N LYS A 76 6.00 24.51 -2.89
CA LYS A 76 4.63 25.04 -2.90
C LYS A 76 3.65 23.92 -2.62
N VAL A 77 2.81 24.10 -1.60
CA VAL A 77 1.70 23.18 -1.29
C VAL A 77 0.75 23.14 -2.48
N TYR A 78 0.65 21.98 -3.10
CA TYR A 78 -0.25 21.73 -4.22
C TYR A 78 -1.63 21.28 -3.73
N PHE A 79 -1.66 20.42 -2.70
CA PHE A 79 -2.88 20.12 -1.94
C PHE A 79 -2.56 19.63 -0.53
N LEU A 80 -3.58 19.70 0.33
CA LEU A 80 -3.67 19.02 1.63
C LEU A 80 -5.04 18.35 1.68
N MET A 81 -5.06 17.04 1.89
CA MET A 81 -6.27 16.25 1.96
C MET A 81 -6.40 15.60 3.33
N LYS A 82 -7.63 15.52 3.84
CA LYS A 82 -7.96 14.73 5.02
C LYS A 82 -8.55 13.41 4.57
N ASP A 83 -7.95 12.31 4.98
CA ASP A 83 -8.47 10.97 4.80
C ASP A 83 -8.51 10.29 6.16
N ARG A 84 -9.54 9.49 6.43
CA ARG A 84 -9.61 8.74 7.68
C ARG A 84 -9.29 7.29 7.35
N PRO A 85 -8.00 6.89 7.42
CA PRO A 85 -7.58 5.52 7.15
C PRO A 85 -7.97 4.61 8.33
N ASP A 86 -9.27 4.38 8.49
CA ASP A 86 -9.80 3.40 9.44
C ASP A 86 -10.01 2.07 8.71
N ILE A 87 -9.29 1.04 9.14
CA ILE A 87 -9.45 -0.31 8.60
C ILE A 87 -10.68 -1.02 9.19
N LEU A 88 -11.22 -0.54 10.33
CA LEU A 88 -12.37 -1.13 11.02
C LEU A 88 -13.66 -0.36 10.75
N LYS A 89 -13.93 -0.03 9.48
CA LYS A 89 -15.11 0.77 9.06
C LYS A 89 -16.46 0.20 9.53
N SER A 90 -16.54 -1.11 9.79
CA SER A 90 -17.74 -1.79 10.28
C SER A 90 -17.96 -1.65 11.80
N HIS A 91 -17.01 -1.07 12.54
CA HIS A 91 -17.02 -1.00 14.00
C HIS A 91 -16.89 0.46 14.47
N PRO A 92 -18.00 1.22 14.57
CA PRO A 92 -17.95 2.65 14.87
C PRO A 92 -17.36 3.00 16.25
N GLN A 93 -17.28 2.03 17.16
CA GLN A 93 -16.75 2.21 18.52
C GLN A 93 -15.23 2.04 18.62
N MET A 94 -14.55 1.73 17.52
CA MET A 94 -13.14 1.38 17.49
C MET A 94 -12.51 1.84 16.18
N THR A 95 -11.39 2.56 16.29
CA THR A 95 -10.60 2.96 15.12
C THR A 95 -9.32 2.15 15.10
N ALA A 96 -8.94 1.68 13.92
CA ALA A 96 -7.65 1.04 13.71
C ALA A 96 -6.93 1.63 12.51
N MET A 97 -5.64 1.89 12.68
CA MET A 97 -4.78 2.47 11.66
C MET A 97 -3.48 1.69 11.59
N ILE A 98 -2.93 1.58 10.38
CA ILE A 98 -1.65 0.93 10.14
C ILE A 98 -0.65 2.00 9.73
N ASN A 99 0.30 2.28 10.60
CA ASN A 99 1.47 3.07 10.28
C ASN A 99 2.44 2.25 9.43
N ARG A 100 3.22 2.95 8.61
CA ARG A 100 4.13 2.33 7.64
C ARG A 100 5.50 2.98 7.71
N ARG A 101 6.51 2.18 7.41
CA ARG A 101 7.88 2.63 7.19
C ARG A 101 8.41 2.03 5.90
N TYR A 102 9.41 2.68 5.33
CA TYR A 102 10.03 2.16 4.11
C TYR A 102 10.73 0.82 4.38
N SER A 103 10.54 -0.14 3.50
CA SER A 103 11.17 -1.45 3.55
C SER A 103 12.08 -1.63 2.34
N ASP A 104 13.36 -1.87 2.59
CA ASP A 104 14.35 -2.11 1.53
C ASP A 104 14.07 -3.41 0.77
N ILE A 105 13.63 -4.45 1.48
CA ILE A 105 13.35 -5.76 0.89
C ILE A 105 12.11 -5.74 -0.01
N ALA A 106 11.12 -4.89 0.31
CA ALA A 106 9.93 -4.71 -0.50
C ALA A 106 10.08 -3.58 -1.54
N ASP A 107 11.11 -2.72 -1.43
CA ASP A 107 11.27 -1.45 -2.17
C ASP A 107 9.98 -0.60 -2.14
N TYR A 108 9.28 -0.62 -1.00
CA TYR A 108 7.97 0.00 -0.82
C TYR A 108 7.65 0.18 0.67
N PRO A 109 6.80 1.15 1.07
CA PRO A 109 6.35 1.25 2.45
C PRO A 109 5.58 0.02 2.90
N PHE A 110 5.97 -0.48 4.06
CA PHE A 110 5.51 -1.72 4.65
C PHE A 110 4.88 -1.47 6.03
N PRO A 111 3.85 -2.22 6.44
CA PRO A 111 3.23 -2.09 7.75
C PRO A 111 4.26 -2.24 8.88
N SER A 112 4.32 -1.25 9.78
CA SER A 112 5.29 -1.22 10.88
C SER A 112 4.66 -1.20 12.25
N THR A 113 3.55 -0.49 12.42
CA THR A 113 2.85 -0.39 13.70
C THR A 113 1.34 -0.38 13.47
N LEU A 114 0.61 -1.21 14.21
CA LEU A 114 -0.85 -1.15 14.30
C LEU A 114 -1.24 -0.26 15.48
N CYS A 115 -2.00 0.80 15.21
CA CYS A 115 -2.57 1.68 16.22
C CYS A 115 -4.06 1.37 16.40
N LEU A 116 -4.45 0.98 17.61
CA LEU A 116 -5.85 0.69 17.97
C LEU A 116 -6.34 1.75 18.96
N ASN A 117 -7.45 2.38 18.66
CA ASN A 117 -8.10 3.36 19.51
C ASN A 117 -9.50 2.87 19.87
N LEU A 118 -9.69 2.50 21.13
CA LEU A 118 -10.99 2.07 21.67
C LEU A 118 -11.62 3.23 22.43
N ALA A 119 -12.94 3.38 22.30
CA ALA A 119 -13.67 4.40 23.06
C ALA A 119 -13.41 4.26 24.57
N GLY A 120 -12.84 5.31 25.18
CA GLY A 120 -12.56 5.37 26.61
C GLY A 120 -11.26 4.70 27.07
N ALA A 121 -10.41 4.22 26.16
CA ALA A 121 -9.10 3.67 26.48
C ALA A 121 -7.97 4.48 25.80
N PRO A 122 -6.74 4.45 26.34
CA PRO A 122 -5.56 4.95 25.64
C PRO A 122 -5.34 4.20 24.33
N THR A 123 -4.76 4.88 23.33
CA THR A 123 -4.35 4.24 22.08
C THR A 123 -3.31 3.14 22.36
N LEU A 124 -3.57 1.94 21.85
CA LEU A 124 -2.62 0.83 21.86
C LEU A 124 -1.79 0.84 20.58
N SER A 125 -0.47 0.80 20.71
CA SER A 125 0.46 0.67 19.58
C SER A 125 1.12 -0.71 19.63
N VAL A 126 0.95 -1.49 18.55
CA VAL A 126 1.50 -2.84 18.43
C VAL A 126 2.53 -2.85 17.28
N PRO A 127 3.82 -3.06 17.57
CA PRO A 127 4.84 -3.14 16.52
C PRO A 127 4.65 -4.40 15.67
N LEU A 128 4.89 -4.27 14.37
CA LEU A 128 4.71 -5.28 13.33
C LEU A 128 6.01 -5.60 12.57
N ASP A 129 7.16 -5.07 13.01
CA ASP A 129 8.47 -5.22 12.35
C ASP A 129 8.86 -6.68 12.11
N ASN A 130 8.36 -7.61 12.93
CA ASN A 130 8.60 -9.04 12.76
C ASN A 130 8.05 -9.60 11.44
N ILE A 131 7.06 -8.94 10.81
CA ILE A 131 6.56 -9.33 9.48
C ILE A 131 7.64 -9.10 8.42
N GLU A 132 8.32 -7.95 8.47
CA GLU A 132 9.46 -7.69 7.59
C GLU A 132 10.64 -8.63 7.91
N GLY A 133 10.86 -8.93 9.19
CA GLY A 133 11.85 -9.93 9.64
C GLY A 133 11.66 -11.30 8.99
N TYR A 134 10.42 -11.73 8.74
CA TYR A 134 10.13 -12.95 8.00
C TYR A 134 10.63 -12.87 6.54
N LEU A 135 10.37 -11.77 5.84
CA LEU A 135 10.85 -11.57 4.47
C LEU A 135 12.37 -11.61 4.40
N TYR A 136 13.06 -10.96 5.35
CA TYR A 136 14.53 -11.04 5.44
C TYR A 136 15.02 -12.46 5.66
N SER A 137 14.28 -13.27 6.42
CA SER A 137 14.64 -14.67 6.65
C SER A 137 14.52 -15.50 5.36
N GLU A 138 13.46 -15.30 4.56
CA GLU A 138 13.30 -15.97 3.26
C GLU A 138 14.31 -15.49 2.22
N TRP A 139 14.67 -14.20 2.25
CA TRP A 139 15.76 -13.67 1.43
C TRP A 139 17.10 -14.31 1.75
N ARG A 140 17.45 -14.43 3.04
CA ARG A 140 18.71 -15.08 3.47
C ARG A 140 18.76 -16.57 3.12
N LYS A 141 17.61 -17.23 3.02
CA LYS A 141 17.51 -18.63 2.56
C LYS A 141 17.60 -18.77 1.04
N GLY A 142 17.53 -17.67 0.28
CA GLY A 142 17.47 -17.69 -1.18
C GLY A 142 16.10 -18.08 -1.75
N HIS A 143 15.04 -18.10 -0.92
CA HIS A 143 13.71 -18.57 -1.30
C HIS A 143 12.71 -17.42 -1.54
N LEU A 144 13.13 -16.16 -1.41
CA LEU A 144 12.21 -15.02 -1.46
C LEU A 144 11.40 -14.95 -2.77
N ASP A 145 12.01 -15.22 -3.92
CA ASP A 145 11.32 -15.12 -5.22
C ASP A 145 10.33 -16.27 -5.46
N GLU A 146 10.67 -17.47 -4.99
CA GLU A 146 9.75 -18.62 -4.98
C GLU A 146 8.58 -18.34 -4.05
N TRP A 147 8.86 -17.87 -2.84
CA TRP A 147 7.84 -17.48 -1.86
C TRP A 147 6.92 -16.39 -2.43
N LYS A 148 7.46 -15.34 -3.07
CA LYS A 148 6.66 -14.29 -3.73
C LYS A 148 5.73 -14.85 -4.78
N THR A 149 6.21 -15.79 -5.59
CA THR A 149 5.41 -16.43 -6.65
C THR A 149 4.28 -17.26 -6.05
N GLN A 150 4.59 -18.09 -5.05
CA GLN A 150 3.60 -18.93 -4.36
C GLN A 150 2.56 -18.09 -3.60
N GLU A 151 3.00 -17.09 -2.84
CA GLU A 151 2.12 -16.22 -2.05
C GLU A 151 1.20 -15.42 -2.97
N LYS A 152 1.72 -14.85 -4.07
CA LYS A 152 0.92 -14.11 -5.05
C LYS A 152 -0.23 -14.97 -5.59
N VAL A 153 0.07 -16.19 -6.03
CA VAL A 153 -0.94 -17.11 -6.57
C VAL A 153 -1.96 -17.48 -5.50
N THR A 154 -1.48 -17.91 -4.33
CA THR A 154 -2.32 -18.41 -3.25
C THR A 154 -3.25 -17.33 -2.72
N TYR A 155 -2.71 -16.15 -2.44
CA TYR A 155 -3.45 -15.02 -1.89
C TYR A 155 -4.50 -14.48 -2.87
N LEU A 156 -4.14 -14.30 -4.15
CA LEU A 156 -5.08 -13.80 -5.15
C LEU A 156 -6.22 -14.80 -5.42
N ALA A 157 -5.91 -16.10 -5.53
CA ALA A 157 -6.93 -17.13 -5.67
C ALA A 157 -7.92 -17.11 -4.48
N ALA A 158 -7.42 -17.03 -3.25
CA ALA A 158 -8.26 -16.94 -2.06
C ALA A 158 -9.13 -15.67 -2.05
N LYS A 159 -8.60 -14.53 -2.52
CA LYS A 159 -9.38 -13.28 -2.63
C LYS A 159 -10.48 -13.35 -3.68
N ILE A 160 -10.20 -13.94 -4.85
CA ILE A 160 -11.20 -14.14 -5.90
C ILE A 160 -12.33 -15.04 -5.36
N GLN A 161 -11.97 -16.17 -4.76
CA GLN A 161 -12.92 -17.11 -4.17
C GLN A 161 -13.81 -16.44 -3.11
N SER A 162 -13.20 -15.73 -2.16
CA SER A 162 -13.93 -14.99 -1.12
C SER A 162 -14.88 -13.93 -1.70
N GLY A 163 -14.49 -13.26 -2.78
CA GLY A 163 -15.33 -12.29 -3.49
C GLY A 163 -16.56 -12.93 -4.15
N ILE A 164 -16.38 -14.08 -4.78
CA ILE A 164 -17.47 -14.86 -5.41
C ILE A 164 -18.46 -15.32 -4.33
N GLU A 165 -18.00 -15.99 -3.28
CA GLU A 165 -18.83 -16.48 -2.19
C GLU A 165 -19.63 -15.36 -1.51
N LYS A 166 -18.96 -14.23 -1.24
CA LYS A 166 -19.61 -13.05 -0.66
C LYS A 166 -20.72 -12.52 -1.55
N THR A 167 -20.48 -12.44 -2.86
CA THR A 167 -21.45 -11.92 -3.83
C THR A 167 -22.64 -12.86 -3.98
N THR A 168 -22.39 -14.17 -4.10
CA THR A 168 -23.43 -15.21 -4.13
C THR A 168 -24.31 -15.13 -2.89
N ARG A 169 -23.72 -14.91 -1.71
CA ARG A 169 -24.47 -14.76 -0.45
C ARG A 169 -25.38 -13.52 -0.42
N ILE A 170 -24.92 -12.40 -0.98
CA ILE A 170 -25.73 -11.16 -1.06
C ILE A 170 -26.85 -11.33 -2.10
N LEU A 171 -26.55 -11.99 -3.21
CA LEU A 171 -27.46 -12.21 -4.34
C LEU A 171 -28.14 -13.59 -4.29
N GLN A 172 -28.42 -14.12 -3.10
CA GLN A 172 -29.08 -15.43 -2.95
C GLN A 172 -30.39 -15.54 -3.73
N HIS A 173 -31.13 -14.44 -3.85
CA HIS A 173 -32.38 -14.36 -4.61
C HIS A 173 -32.20 -14.60 -6.12
N ALA A 174 -31.00 -14.38 -6.67
CA ALA A 174 -30.70 -14.54 -8.08
C ALA A 174 -30.38 -16.00 -8.47
N ASN A 175 -30.28 -16.91 -7.49
CA ASN A 175 -30.02 -18.35 -7.68
C ASN A 175 -28.84 -18.63 -8.63
N ILE A 176 -27.71 -17.95 -8.39
CA ILE A 176 -26.49 -18.05 -9.20
C ILE A 176 -25.94 -19.48 -9.12
N SER A 177 -25.87 -20.16 -10.26
CA SER A 177 -25.43 -21.56 -10.33
C SER A 177 -23.96 -21.73 -9.89
N GLU A 178 -23.63 -22.91 -9.36
CA GLU A 178 -22.24 -23.27 -9.04
C GLU A 178 -21.34 -23.23 -10.29
N SER A 179 -21.87 -23.60 -11.46
CA SER A 179 -21.12 -23.50 -12.72
C SER A 179 -20.75 -22.05 -13.06
N THR A 180 -21.66 -21.09 -12.85
CA THR A 180 -21.37 -19.66 -13.05
C THR A 180 -20.29 -19.17 -12.08
N GLN A 181 -20.33 -19.62 -10.83
CA GLN A 181 -19.32 -19.28 -9.83
C GLN A 181 -17.94 -19.85 -10.20
N GLN A 182 -17.87 -21.11 -10.62
CA GLN A 182 -16.63 -21.75 -11.04
C GLN A 182 -16.03 -21.08 -12.28
N ASN A 183 -16.86 -20.73 -13.28
CA ASN A 183 -16.39 -20.02 -14.48
C ASN A 183 -15.82 -18.65 -14.11
N ALA A 184 -16.49 -17.88 -13.25
CA ALA A 184 -15.97 -16.60 -12.78
C ALA A 184 -14.63 -16.72 -12.04
N PHE A 185 -14.43 -17.79 -11.26
CA PHE A 185 -13.15 -18.06 -10.63
C PHE A 185 -12.05 -18.33 -11.65
N LEU A 186 -12.32 -19.18 -12.65
CA LEU A 186 -11.35 -19.55 -13.69
C LEU A 186 -11.00 -18.38 -14.60
N GLU A 187 -11.98 -17.58 -15.03
CA GLU A 187 -11.77 -16.38 -15.84
C GLU A 187 -10.85 -15.38 -15.14
N ASN A 188 -11.13 -15.06 -13.87
CA ASN A 188 -10.33 -14.10 -13.10
C ASN A 188 -8.95 -14.66 -12.73
N ASN A 189 -8.82 -15.96 -12.46
CA ASN A 189 -7.51 -16.57 -12.24
C ASN A 189 -6.69 -16.54 -13.54
N GLY A 190 -7.27 -16.91 -14.68
CA GLY A 190 -6.59 -16.89 -15.99
C GLY A 190 -5.95 -15.54 -16.30
N ASP A 191 -6.66 -14.44 -16.06
CA ASP A 191 -6.15 -13.08 -16.26
C ASP A 191 -5.00 -12.70 -15.30
N VAL A 192 -4.97 -13.29 -14.10
CA VAL A 192 -3.88 -13.11 -13.13
C VAL A 192 -2.61 -13.85 -13.60
N TRP A 193 -2.75 -15.02 -14.22
CA TRP A 193 -1.65 -15.82 -14.75
C TRP A 193 -1.07 -15.26 -16.07
N ILE A 194 -1.89 -14.64 -16.91
CA ILE A 194 -1.43 -14.06 -18.20
C ILE A 194 -0.58 -12.80 -17.98
N LYS A 195 -0.81 -12.03 -16.91
CA LYS A 195 0.02 -10.86 -16.55
C LYS A 195 1.33 -11.22 -15.84
N THR A 196 1.69 -12.52 -15.81
CA THR A 196 2.91 -13.05 -15.19
C THR A 196 3.85 -13.76 -16.18
N ALA A 197 3.47 -13.88 -17.45
CA ALA A 197 4.35 -14.31 -18.54
C ALA A 197 4.93 -13.10 -19.27
#